data_AF-T0GQV7-F1
#
_entry.id   AF-T0GQV7-F1
#
_cell.length_a   1.000
_cell.length_b   1.000
_cell.length_c   1.000
_cell.angle_alpha   90.00
_cell.angle_beta   90.00
_cell.angle_gamma   90.00
#
_symmetry.space_group_name_H-M   'P 1'
#
loop_
_entity.id
_entity.type
_entity.pdbx_description
1 polymer ?
#
loop_
_entity_poly.entity_id
_entity_poly.type
_entity_poly.pdbx_seq_one_letter_code
_entity_poly.pdbx_strand_id
1 'polypeptide(L)' 'MIEAQTVKVTREEGNDGVKYNIVIPNDEANIHLILEEDKFISLVKGIGALEKEMELKDV' A
#
# COMPACT_ATOMS: atom_id res chain seq x y z
N MET A 1 -17.81 17.30 -3.13
CA MET A 1 -16.89 16.46 -3.91
C MET A 1 -16.02 15.74 -2.91
N ILE A 2 -16.12 14.42 -2.82
CA ILE A 2 -15.21 13.63 -1.99
C ILE A 2 -13.94 13.52 -2.84
N GLU A 3 -12.93 14.33 -2.56
CA GLU A 3 -11.60 14.10 -3.13
C GLU A 3 -11.21 12.67 -2.73
N ALA A 4 -11.06 11.81 -3.73
CA ALA A 4 -10.65 10.44 -3.50
C ALA A 4 -9.32 10.48 -2.74
N GLN A 5 -9.36 10.13 -1.46
CA GLN A 5 -8.19 10.02 -0.60
C GLN A 5 -7.30 8.92 -1.17
N THR A 6 -6.38 9.35 -2.03
CA THR A 6 -5.57 8.44 -2.82
C THR A 6 -4.37 8.02 -1.98
N VAL A 7 -4.14 6.72 -1.87
CA VAL A 7 -2.97 6.17 -1.16
C VAL A 7 -1.69 6.71 -1.81
N LYS A 8 -0.78 7.22 -0.98
CA LYS A 8 0.53 7.69 -1.42
C LYS A 8 1.60 6.69 -1.02
N VAL A 9 2.44 6.28 -1.97
CA VAL A 9 3.59 5.39 -1.74
C VAL A 9 4.88 6.13 -2.09
N THR A 10 5.86 6.12 -1.20
CA THR A 10 7.19 6.71 -1.42
C THR A 10 8.26 5.67 -1.15
N ARG A 11 9.31 5.63 -1.98
CA ARG A 11 10.46 4.74 -1.84
C ARG A 11 11.66 5.55 -1.36
N GLU A 12 12.33 5.08 -0.33
CA GLU A 12 13.49 5.71 0.28
C GLU A 12 14.66 4.72 0.30
N GLU A 13 15.81 5.11 -0.24
CA GLU A 13 17.05 4.32 -0.19
C GLU A 13 17.95 4.87 0.90
N GLY A 14 18.35 4.02 1.84
CA GLY A 14 19.29 4.36 2.91
C GLY A 14 20.43 3.36 3.02
N ASN A 15 21.35 3.63 3.96
CA ASN A 15 22.49 2.74 4.22
C ASN A 15 22.07 1.32 4.66
N ASP A 16 20.87 1.17 5.23
CA ASP A 16 20.32 -0.10 5.70
C ASP A 16 19.44 -0.81 4.65
N GLY A 17 19.35 -0.27 3.42
CA GLY A 17 18.56 -0.82 2.33
C GLY A 17 17.39 0.08 1.89
N VAL A 18 16.44 -0.52 1.18
CA VAL A 18 15.28 0.15 0.57
C VAL A 18 14.05 0.03 1.47
N LYS A 19 13.40 1.16 1.75
CA LYS A 19 12.14 1.21 2.51
C LYS A 19 11.04 1.88 1.71
N TYR A 20 9.82 1.45 1.97
CA TYR A 20 8.60 1.99 1.38
C TYR A 20 7.72 2.58 2.47
N ASN A 21 7.34 3.84 2.30
CA ASN A 21 6.40 4.55 3.14
C ASN A 21 5.05 4.66 2.41
N ILE A 22 4.02 4.07 3.00
CA ILE A 22 2.64 4.09 2.48
C ILE A 22 1.81 4.96 3.42
N VAL A 23 1.16 5.97 2.86
CA VAL A 23 0.23 6.85 3.55
C VAL A 23 -1.17 6.61 2.99
N ILE A 24 -2.05 6.08 3.81
CA ILE A 24 -3.47 5.92 3.50
C ILE A 24 -4.19 7.04 4.23
N PRO A 25 -4.73 8.05 3.51
CA PRO A 25 -5.48 9.09 4.17
C PRO A 25 -6.78 8.52 4.74
N ASN A 26 -7.21 9.07 5.88
CA ASN A 26 -8.47 8.72 6.52
C ASN A 26 -8.99 9.96 7.26
N ASP A 27 -10.31 10.09 7.38
CA ASP A 27 -10.98 11.31 7.85
C ASP A 27 -10.61 11.71 9.28
N GLU A 28 -10.27 10.74 10.12
CA GLU A 28 -9.86 10.97 11.51
C GLU A 28 -8.33 11.01 11.68
N ALA A 29 -7.61 10.07 11.08
CA ALA A 29 -6.16 9.98 11.16
C ALA A 29 -5.57 9.11 10.05
N ASN A 30 -4.56 9.63 9.35
CA ASN A 30 -3.84 8.89 8.31
C ASN A 30 -3.16 7.64 8.88
N ILE A 31 -3.19 6.56 8.11
CA ILE A 31 -2.43 5.34 8.41
C ILE A 31 -1.08 5.43 7.70
N HIS A 32 0.00 5.23 8.46
CA HIS A 32 1.37 5.20 7.96
C HIS A 32 1.95 3.79 8.12
N LEU A 33 2.44 3.22 7.02
CA LEU A 33 3.14 1.93 7.01
C LEU A 33 4.54 2.14 6.44
N ILE A 34 5.56 1.80 7.22
CA ILE A 34 6.96 1.80 6.76
C ILE A 34 7.41 0.35 6.70
N LEU A 35 7.73 -0.11 5.50
CA LEU A 35 8.09 -1.50 5.23
C LEU A 35 9.46 -1.56 4.55
N GLU A 36 10.25 -2.55 4.93
CA GLU A 36 11.39 -2.99 4.13
C GLU A 36 10.88 -3.54 2.78
N GLU A 37 11.73 -3.49 1.76
CA GLU A 37 11.38 -3.83 0.37
C GLU A 37 10.76 -5.24 0.21
N ASP A 38 11.28 -6.26 0.89
CA ASP A 38 10.78 -7.63 0.83
C ASP A 38 9.34 -7.76 1.36
N LYS A 39 9.04 -7.06 2.46
CA LYS A 39 7.71 -6.99 3.07
C LYS A 39 6.74 -6.18 2.22
N PHE A 40 7.20 -5.07 1.64
CA PHE A 40 6.40 -4.27 0.71
C PHE A 40 5.97 -5.09 -0.51
N ILE A 41 6.91 -5.78 -1.16
CA ILE A 41 6.62 -6.62 -2.33
C ILE A 41 5.64 -7.74 -1.96
N SER A 42 5.81 -8.36 -0.78
CA SER A 42 4.90 -9.40 -0.30
C SER A 42 3.48 -8.86 -0.07
N LEU A 43 3.34 -7.65 0.48
CA LEU A 43 2.05 -6.98 0.66
C LEU A 43 1.36 -6.72 -0.68
N VAL A 44 2.06 -6.14 -1.65
CA VAL A 44 1.51 -5.83 -2.98
C VAL A 44 1.03 -7.10 -3.68
N LYS A 45 1.80 -8.19 -3.61
CA LYS A 45 1.41 -9.49 -4.16
C LYS A 45 0.15 -10.04 -3.49
N GLY A 46 0.06 -9.95 -2.17
CA GLY A 46 -1.12 -10.39 -1.42
C GLY A 46 -2.39 -9.61 -1.79
N ILE A 47 -2.28 -8.28 -1.88
CA ILE A 47 -3.40 -7.41 -2.28
C ILE A 47 -3.83 -7.71 -3.72
N GLY A 48 -2.89 -7.81 -4.67
CA GLY A 48 -3.21 -8.11 -6.06
C GLY A 48 -3.77 -9.52 -6.27
N ALA A 49 -3.44 -10.48 -5.41
CA ALA A 49 -4.09 -11.79 -5.41
C ALA A 49 -5.55 -11.69 -4.93
N LEU A 50 -5.79 -10.94 -3.85
CA LEU A 50 -7.14 -10.71 -3.32
C LEU A 50 -8.03 -9.98 -4.34
N GLU A 51 -7.52 -8.95 -5.01
CA GLU A 51 -8.24 -8.21 -6.05
C GLU A 51 -8.77 -9.16 -7.14
N LYS A 52 -7.91 -10.03 -7.66
CA LYS A 52 -8.29 -11.04 -8.66
C LYS A 52 -9.34 -12.02 -8.14
N GLU A 53 -9.24 -12.45 -6.88
CA GLU A 53 -10.24 -13.32 -6.26
C GLU A 53 -11.60 -12.63 -6.11
N MET A 54 -11.62 -11.31 -5.90
CA MET A 54 -12.83 -10.52 -5.81
C MET A 54 -13.48 -10.34 -7.19
N GLU A 55 -12.70 -9.99 -8.21
CA GLU A 55 -13.20 -9.87 -9.59
C GLU A 55 -13.84 -11.17 -10.11
N LEU A 56 -13.32 -12.32 -9.70
CA LEU A 56 -13.86 -13.64 -10.09
C LEU A 56 -15.16 -14.03 -9.37
N LYS A 57 -15.49 -13.39 -8.24
CA LYS A 57 -16.70 -13.67 -7.45
C LYS A 57 -17.90 -12.80 -7.84
N ASP A 58 -17.66 -11.70 -8.54
CA ASP A 58 -18.68 -10.80 -9.07
C ASP A 58 -19.15 -11.18 -10.50
N VAL A 59 -18.76 -12.36 -11.00
CA VAL A 59 -19.21 -12.99 -12.28
C VAL A 59 -20.01 -14.25 -12.00
#